data_AF-A0A954F5W7-F1
#
_entry.id   AF-A0A954F5W7-F1
#
_cell.length_a   1.000
_cell.length_b   1.000
_cell.length_c   1.000
_cell.angle_alpha   90.00
_cell.angle_beta   90.00
_cell.angle_gamma   90.00
#
_symmetry.space_group_name_H-M   'P 1'
#
loop_
_entity.id
_entity.type
_entity.pdbx_description
1 polymer ?
#
loop_
_entity_poly.entity_id
_entity_poly.type
_entity_poly.pdbx_seq_one_letter_code
_entity_poly.pdbx_strand_id
1 'polypeptide(L)'
;LDPSTLGVQGPRPGGAAAPARDQYQVIPPTGDGLYLHLAWREGDEWFFYRLEDLVRDLDRARTLRRHKFVYLGSYMTEEVRSGTPRFAASLEGNLINAAFFKNGATLLTTAVEECDKQSNWLANAWLLPDRGSSMQLVFAKQPLLQMPSELASSLVTLPALQAEPTEERAR
;
A
#
# COMPACT_ATOMS: atom_id res chain seq x y z
N LEU A 1 26.79 -35.47 15.41
CA LEU A 1 26.74 -34.04 15.80
C LEU A 1 25.92 -33.98 17.08
N ASP A 2 26.56 -33.51 18.15
CA ASP A 2 26.13 -33.61 19.55
C ASP A 2 24.91 -32.70 19.88
N PRO A 3 23.87 -33.19 20.59
CA PRO A 3 22.66 -32.43 20.92
C PRO A 3 22.74 -31.56 22.20
N SER A 4 23.91 -31.22 22.72
CA SER A 4 24.07 -30.57 24.04
C SER A 4 24.15 -29.02 24.07
N THR A 5 23.46 -28.30 23.18
CA THR A 5 23.40 -26.81 23.20
C THR A 5 21.99 -26.21 23.28
N LEU A 6 21.07 -26.85 24.00
CA LEU A 6 19.80 -26.24 24.42
C LEU A 6 19.83 -25.88 25.91
N GLY A 7 20.46 -24.74 26.21
CA GLY A 7 20.35 -24.09 27.50
C GLY A 7 19.26 -23.02 27.47
N VAL A 8 18.06 -23.33 27.96
CA VAL A 8 17.04 -22.33 28.30
C VAL A 8 17.47 -21.64 29.59
N GLN A 9 18.02 -20.42 29.50
CA GLN A 9 18.16 -19.53 30.66
C GLN A 9 16.91 -18.67 30.78
N GLY A 10 16.15 -18.88 31.87
CA GLY A 10 15.14 -17.93 32.33
C GLY A 10 15.78 -16.59 32.73
N PRO A 11 15.00 -15.50 32.79
CA PRO A 11 15.56 -14.16 33.00
C PRO A 11 16.17 -14.04 34.40
N ARG A 12 17.43 -13.60 34.46
CA ARG A 12 18.08 -13.14 35.71
C ARG A 12 17.46 -11.80 36.13
N PRO A 13 17.08 -11.61 37.42
CA PRO A 13 16.68 -10.30 37.90
C PRO A 13 17.94 -9.44 38.05
N GLY A 14 18.05 -8.36 37.27
CA GLY A 14 19.16 -7.40 37.36
C GLY A 14 19.83 -7.01 36.03
N GLY A 15 19.23 -7.31 34.87
CA GLY A 15 19.75 -6.86 33.58
C GLY A 15 19.39 -5.40 33.28
N ALA A 16 20.40 -4.57 33.03
CA ALA A 16 20.26 -3.21 32.52
C ALA A 16 19.23 -3.13 31.37
N ALA A 17 18.50 -2.02 31.31
CA ALA A 17 17.59 -1.72 30.21
C ALA A 17 18.28 -2.00 28.87
N ALA A 18 17.58 -2.70 27.96
CA ALA A 18 18.05 -2.91 26.61
C ALA A 18 18.52 -1.57 26.02
N PRO A 19 19.67 -1.53 25.33
CA PRO A 19 20.14 -0.29 24.72
C PRO A 19 19.02 0.29 23.87
N ALA A 20 18.80 1.61 24.00
CA ALA A 20 17.88 2.33 23.15
C ALA A 20 18.16 1.93 21.70
N ARG A 21 17.14 1.43 21.00
CA ARG A 21 17.23 1.02 19.60
C ARG A 21 18.01 2.09 18.84
N ASP A 22 19.04 1.67 18.11
CA ASP A 22 19.86 2.57 17.30
C ASP A 22 18.95 3.56 16.58
N GLN A 23 19.13 4.85 16.86
CA GLN A 23 18.38 5.92 16.22
C GLN A 23 18.87 6.00 14.77
N TYR A 24 18.28 5.20 13.88
CA TYR A 24 18.52 5.35 12.46
C TYR A 24 17.70 6.54 11.95
N GLN A 25 18.32 7.35 11.09
CA GLN A 25 17.61 8.39 10.37
C GLN A 25 16.99 7.78 9.11
N VAL A 26 15.67 7.90 8.98
CA VAL A 26 14.96 7.57 7.75
C VAL A 26 15.08 8.76 6.81
N ILE A 27 15.63 8.52 5.62
CA ILE A 27 15.64 9.51 4.54
C ILE A 27 14.63 9.02 3.50
N PRO A 28 13.47 9.68 3.35
CA PRO A 28 12.49 9.31 2.34
C PRO A 28 13.09 9.36 0.93
N PRO A 29 12.66 8.48 0.02
CA PRO A 29 13.11 8.52 -1.37
C PRO A 29 12.69 9.84 -2.04
N THR A 30 13.55 10.33 -2.92
CA THR A 30 13.32 11.57 -3.69
C THR A 30 13.50 11.30 -5.18
N GLY A 31 12.79 12.02 -6.03
CA GLY A 31 12.95 11.92 -7.48
C GLY A 31 11.66 12.20 -8.25
N ASP A 32 11.62 11.72 -9.48
CA ASP A 32 10.42 11.73 -10.31
C ASP A 32 9.35 10.79 -9.75
N GLY A 33 8.11 11.02 -10.15
CA GLY A 33 7.00 10.28 -9.58
C GLY A 33 5.65 10.67 -10.15
N LEU A 34 4.62 10.03 -9.61
CA LEU A 34 3.26 10.10 -10.11
C LEU A 34 2.27 10.32 -8.95
N TYR A 35 1.17 10.97 -9.27
CA TYR A 35 -0.02 11.03 -8.43
C TYR A 35 -0.95 9.91 -8.85
N LEU A 36 -1.23 9.01 -7.91
CA LEU A 36 -2.03 7.83 -8.15
C LEU A 36 -3.47 8.09 -7.71
N HIS A 37 -4.42 7.75 -8.57
CA HIS A 37 -5.84 7.86 -8.28
C HIS A 37 -6.53 6.53 -8.56
N LEU A 38 -7.50 6.16 -7.74
CA LEU A 38 -8.39 5.04 -8.00
C LEU A 38 -9.78 5.54 -8.38
N ALA A 39 -10.38 4.84 -9.33
CA ALA A 39 -11.66 5.21 -9.89
C ALA A 39 -12.53 4.02 -10.24
N TRP A 40 -13.83 4.18 -10.03
CA TRP A 40 -14.85 3.21 -10.42
C TRP A 40 -16.22 3.89 -10.51
N ARG A 41 -17.21 3.16 -11.03
CA ARG A 41 -18.62 3.56 -10.96
C ARG A 41 -19.40 2.56 -10.15
N GLU A 42 -20.39 3.04 -9.39
CA GLU A 42 -21.42 2.20 -8.78
C GLU A 42 -22.77 2.78 -9.23
N GLY A 43 -23.48 2.03 -10.09
CA GLY A 43 -24.65 2.57 -10.79
C GLY A 43 -24.32 3.87 -11.56
N ASP A 44 -25.02 4.95 -11.22
CA ASP A 44 -24.85 6.26 -11.86
C ASP A 44 -23.80 7.15 -11.18
N GLU A 45 -23.29 6.76 -10.02
CA GLU A 45 -22.29 7.53 -9.26
C GLU A 45 -20.87 7.14 -9.64
N TRP A 46 -19.98 8.14 -9.69
CA TRP A 46 -18.57 7.94 -9.99
C TRP A 46 -17.74 8.26 -8.76
N PHE A 47 -16.82 7.37 -8.45
CA PHE A 47 -15.91 7.49 -7.33
C PHE A 47 -14.52 7.76 -7.88
N PHE A 48 -13.87 8.80 -7.36
CA PHE A 48 -12.54 9.20 -7.78
C PHE A 48 -11.75 9.71 -6.58
N TYR A 49 -10.78 8.92 -6.14
CA TYR A 49 -9.99 9.22 -4.95
C TYR A 49 -8.51 9.21 -5.28
N ARG A 50 -7.76 10.06 -4.59
CA ARG A 50 -6.31 9.85 -4.51
C ARG A 50 -6.03 8.59 -3.72
N LEU A 51 -5.01 7.83 -4.13
CA LEU A 51 -4.65 6.59 -3.46
C LEU A 51 -4.39 6.80 -1.97
N GLU A 52 -3.81 7.93 -1.56
CA GLU A 52 -3.53 8.21 -0.15
C GLU A 52 -4.79 8.37 0.70
N ASP A 53 -5.91 8.83 0.12
CA ASP A 53 -7.18 8.94 0.85
C ASP A 53 -7.74 7.54 1.19
N LEU A 54 -7.34 6.53 0.41
CA LEU A 54 -7.75 5.14 0.56
C LEU A 54 -6.83 4.34 1.50
N VAL A 55 -5.79 4.97 2.05
CA VAL A 55 -4.86 4.35 3.01
C VAL A 55 -4.99 5.07 4.35
N ARG A 56 -5.20 4.32 5.43
CA ARG A 56 -5.31 4.82 6.80
C ARG A 56 -3.97 4.71 7.52
N ASP A 57 -3.59 5.81 8.17
CA ASP A 57 -2.52 5.91 9.17
C ASP A 57 -3.14 5.57 10.53
N LEU A 58 -2.80 4.41 11.10
CA LEU A 58 -3.40 3.95 12.36
C LEU A 58 -2.94 4.77 13.57
N ASP A 59 -1.66 5.17 13.59
CA ASP A 59 -1.09 6.00 14.65
C ASP A 59 -1.75 7.38 14.74
N ARG A 60 -2.09 7.98 13.59
CA ARG A 60 -2.62 9.35 13.55
C ARG A 60 -4.13 9.44 13.33
N ALA A 61 -4.80 8.29 13.23
CA ALA A 61 -6.24 8.19 12.99
C ALA A 61 -6.73 9.05 11.80
N ARG A 62 -5.91 9.15 10.74
CA ARG A 62 -6.20 9.93 9.52
C ARG A 62 -5.78 9.16 8.28
N THR A 63 -6.04 9.70 7.10
CA THR A 63 -5.53 9.12 5.85
C THR A 63 -4.04 9.39 5.68
N LEU A 64 -3.38 8.60 4.81
CA LEU A 64 -2.00 8.84 4.42
C LEU A 64 -1.86 10.26 3.89
N ARG A 65 -0.78 10.93 4.28
CA ARG A 65 -0.51 12.29 3.82
C ARG A 65 -0.40 12.29 2.30
N ARG A 66 -1.15 13.15 1.61
CA ARG A 66 -1.08 13.32 0.17
C ARG A 66 0.32 13.77 -0.26
N HIS A 67 0.93 13.06 -1.21
CA HIS A 67 2.26 13.38 -1.75
C HIS A 67 2.39 12.85 -3.19
N LYS A 68 3.60 12.71 -3.71
CA LYS A 68 3.85 12.08 -5.01
C LYS A 68 4.50 10.73 -4.74
N PHE A 69 4.02 9.66 -5.36
CA PHE A 69 4.70 8.36 -5.30
C PHE A 69 5.94 8.42 -6.15
N VAL A 70 7.10 8.12 -5.57
CA VAL A 70 8.40 8.21 -6.23
C VAL A 70 8.69 6.92 -6.99
N TYR A 71 9.15 7.08 -8.23
CA TYR A 71 9.59 5.98 -9.07
C TYR A 71 11.04 5.63 -8.72
N LEU A 72 11.24 4.44 -8.17
CA LEU A 72 12.58 3.94 -7.83
C LEU A 72 13.23 3.18 -9.01
N GLY A 73 12.41 2.76 -9.96
CA GLY A 73 12.82 1.84 -11.01
C GLY A 73 12.81 0.39 -10.54
N SER A 74 12.81 -0.53 -11.50
CA SER A 74 13.03 -1.95 -11.28
C SER A 74 14.07 -2.43 -12.28
N TYR A 75 14.75 -3.53 -11.98
CA TYR A 75 15.64 -4.22 -12.91
C TYR A 75 14.95 -5.43 -13.54
N MET A 76 15.51 -5.90 -14.65
CA MET A 76 15.11 -7.15 -15.29
C MET A 76 15.84 -8.33 -14.65
N THR A 77 15.13 -9.41 -14.42
CA THR A 77 15.69 -10.68 -13.95
C THR A 77 14.98 -11.84 -14.66
N GLU A 78 15.54 -13.04 -14.56
CA GLU A 78 14.96 -14.23 -15.19
C GLU A 78 14.06 -14.96 -14.18
N GLU A 79 12.86 -15.32 -14.62
CA GLU A 79 12.00 -16.19 -13.84
C GLU A 79 12.63 -17.60 -13.76
N VAL A 80 12.94 -18.05 -12.55
CA VAL A 80 13.66 -19.32 -12.29
C VAL A 80 13.08 -20.53 -13.03
N ARG A 81 11.76 -20.59 -13.19
CA ARG A 81 11.07 -21.74 -13.81
C ARG A 81 11.04 -21.69 -15.34
N SER A 82 10.96 -20.51 -15.93
CA SER A 82 10.75 -20.34 -17.37
C SER A 82 11.97 -19.80 -18.11
N GLY A 83 12.96 -19.26 -17.39
CA GLY A 83 14.07 -18.48 -17.96
C GLY A 83 13.63 -17.19 -18.63
N THR A 84 12.35 -16.80 -18.52
CA THR A 84 11.82 -15.63 -19.22
C THR A 84 12.22 -14.36 -18.49
N PRO A 85 12.77 -13.36 -19.19
CA PRO A 85 13.04 -12.05 -18.59
C PRO A 85 11.75 -11.37 -18.11
N ARG A 86 11.74 -10.96 -16.85
CA ARG A 86 10.63 -10.25 -16.19
C ARG A 86 11.17 -9.11 -15.33
N PHE A 87 10.35 -8.10 -15.06
CA PHE A 87 10.68 -7.12 -14.03
C PHE A 87 10.68 -7.79 -12.66
N ALA A 88 11.74 -7.55 -11.88
CA ALA A 88 11.85 -8.09 -10.53
C ALA A 88 10.64 -7.69 -9.66
N ALA A 89 10.16 -6.45 -9.77
CA ALA A 89 8.97 -5.99 -9.06
C ALA A 89 7.69 -6.77 -9.40
N SER A 90 7.57 -7.28 -10.63
CA SER A 90 6.45 -8.13 -11.02
C SER A 90 6.53 -9.53 -10.41
N LEU A 91 7.75 -10.08 -10.29
CA LEU A 91 7.96 -11.40 -9.68
C LEU A 91 7.72 -11.37 -8.16
N GLU A 92 8.13 -10.28 -7.52
CA GLU A 92 7.94 -10.11 -6.07
C GLU A 92 6.55 -9.60 -5.69
N GLY A 93 5.78 -9.04 -6.65
CA GLY A 93 4.48 -8.42 -6.39
C GLY A 93 4.56 -7.02 -5.78
N ASN A 94 5.77 -6.47 -5.62
CA ASN A 94 6.06 -5.18 -4.97
C ASN A 94 5.94 -4.00 -5.95
N LEU A 95 4.85 -3.90 -6.70
CA LEU A 95 4.71 -2.83 -7.71
C LEU A 95 4.57 -1.44 -7.06
N ILE A 96 3.69 -1.31 -6.07
CA ILE A 96 3.44 -0.03 -5.39
C ILE A 96 3.41 -0.31 -3.89
N ASN A 97 4.33 0.30 -3.15
CA ASN A 97 4.44 0.09 -1.71
C ASN A 97 4.08 1.35 -0.92
N ALA A 98 3.21 1.18 0.08
CA ALA A 98 2.83 2.23 1.03
C ALA A 98 3.87 2.46 2.13
N ALA A 99 4.78 1.51 2.32
CA ALA A 99 5.84 1.56 3.32
C ALA A 99 7.21 1.30 2.69
N PHE A 100 8.27 1.67 3.39
CA PHE A 100 9.63 1.42 2.94
C PHE A 100 10.04 -0.02 3.20
N PHE A 101 10.47 -0.72 2.15
CA PHE A 101 11.05 -2.05 2.24
C PHE A 101 12.53 -1.97 1.87
N LYS A 102 13.39 -2.47 2.78
CA LYS A 102 14.83 -2.57 2.52
C LYS A 102 15.15 -3.59 1.44
N ASN A 103 14.36 -4.67 1.43
CA ASN A 103 14.49 -5.77 0.49
C ASN A 103 13.19 -5.86 -0.29
N GLY A 104 13.30 -5.60 -1.58
CA GLY A 104 12.23 -5.88 -2.54
C GLY A 104 12.33 -4.96 -3.72
N ALA A 105 12.39 -5.53 -4.93
CA ALA A 105 12.31 -4.77 -6.17
C ALA A 105 10.98 -4.00 -6.19
N THR A 106 11.04 -2.71 -5.87
CA THR A 106 9.85 -1.85 -5.75
C THR A 106 9.83 -0.87 -6.91
N LEU A 107 8.73 -0.81 -7.66
CA LEU A 107 8.64 0.10 -8.79
C LEU A 107 8.32 1.54 -8.35
N LEU A 108 7.29 1.68 -7.52
CA LEU A 108 6.81 2.95 -6.95
C LEU A 108 6.68 2.82 -5.43
N THR A 109 7.05 3.86 -4.70
CA THR A 109 6.84 3.91 -3.25
C THR A 109 6.41 5.29 -2.79
N THR A 110 5.86 5.35 -1.59
CA THR A 110 5.61 6.61 -0.89
C THR A 110 6.90 7.39 -0.65
N ALA A 111 6.81 8.67 -0.31
CA ALA A 111 7.97 9.55 -0.10
C ALA A 111 7.83 10.41 1.16
N VAL A 112 7.28 9.83 2.22
CA VAL A 112 7.00 10.51 3.49
C VAL A 112 7.55 9.70 4.65
N GLU A 113 8.13 10.36 5.65
CA GLU A 113 8.90 9.72 6.74
C GLU A 113 8.09 8.72 7.54
N GLU A 114 6.80 8.98 7.74
CA GLU A 114 5.91 8.09 8.47
C GLU A 114 5.86 6.66 7.89
N CYS A 115 6.12 6.49 6.59
CA CYS A 115 6.09 5.23 5.85
C CYS A 115 7.22 4.25 6.21
N ASP A 116 8.12 4.60 7.13
CA ASP A 116 9.04 3.63 7.75
C ASP A 116 8.31 2.55 8.58
N LYS A 117 7.13 2.88 9.13
CA LYS A 117 6.34 1.96 9.96
C LYS A 117 5.52 1.00 9.10
N GLN A 118 6.09 -0.12 8.68
CA GLN A 118 5.43 -1.07 7.78
C GLN A 118 4.07 -1.60 8.27
N SER A 119 3.88 -1.74 9.58
CA SER A 119 2.64 -2.27 10.17
C SER A 119 1.55 -1.24 10.46
N ASN A 120 1.74 0.04 10.08
CA ASN A 120 0.85 1.15 10.46
C ASN A 120 -0.24 1.46 9.42
N TRP A 121 -0.39 0.64 8.39
CA TRP A 121 -1.21 0.98 7.21
C TRP A 121 -2.35 -0.01 7.03
N LEU A 122 -3.58 0.50 6.86
CA LEU A 122 -4.74 -0.28 6.45
C LEU A 122 -5.48 0.38 5.30
N ALA A 123 -6.17 -0.42 4.51
CA ALA A 123 -7.13 0.06 3.53
C ALA A 123 -8.27 0.82 4.23
N ASN A 124 -8.70 1.95 3.66
CA ASN A 124 -9.82 2.73 4.14
C ASN A 124 -11.14 2.11 3.66
N ALA A 125 -11.62 1.09 4.38
CA ALA A 125 -12.82 0.33 4.02
C ALA A 125 -14.10 1.17 3.91
N TRP A 126 -14.13 2.40 4.43
CA TRP A 126 -15.28 3.30 4.30
C TRP A 126 -15.38 3.97 2.93
N LEU A 127 -14.28 4.01 2.17
CA LEU A 127 -14.21 4.65 0.86
C LEU A 127 -14.06 3.64 -0.27
N LEU A 128 -13.68 2.40 0.04
CA LEU A 128 -13.43 1.38 -0.97
C LEU A 128 -14.72 0.63 -1.30
N PRO A 129 -14.88 0.15 -2.54
CA PRO A 129 -15.95 -0.76 -2.89
C PRO A 129 -15.73 -2.13 -2.21
N ASP A 130 -16.70 -3.03 -2.38
CA ASP A 130 -16.59 -4.41 -1.90
C ASP A 130 -15.32 -5.10 -2.38
N ARG A 131 -14.78 -5.99 -1.54
CA ARG A 131 -13.56 -6.74 -1.85
C ARG A 131 -13.76 -7.57 -3.13
N GLY A 132 -12.76 -7.51 -4.01
CA GLY A 132 -12.81 -8.20 -5.31
C GLY A 132 -13.39 -7.36 -6.44
N SER A 133 -13.95 -6.19 -6.14
CA SER A 133 -14.39 -5.23 -7.13
C SER A 133 -13.24 -4.73 -7.99
N SER A 134 -13.47 -4.67 -9.29
CA SER A 134 -12.52 -4.12 -10.25
C SER A 134 -12.52 -2.60 -10.19
N MET A 135 -11.34 -2.00 -10.05
CA MET A 135 -11.13 -0.56 -10.06
C MET A 135 -10.13 -0.18 -11.15
N GLN A 136 -10.15 1.08 -11.56
CA GLN A 136 -9.13 1.64 -12.44
C GLN A 136 -8.11 2.44 -11.66
N LEU A 137 -6.83 2.15 -11.91
CA LEU A 137 -5.71 2.92 -11.41
C LEU A 137 -5.27 3.93 -12.47
N VAL A 138 -5.36 5.21 -12.13
CA VAL A 138 -4.98 6.34 -12.97
C VAL A 138 -3.65 6.91 -12.49
N PHE A 139 -2.71 7.01 -13.42
CA PHE A 139 -1.39 7.59 -13.19
C PHE A 139 -1.34 9.02 -13.76
N ALA A 140 -1.07 10.01 -12.92
CA ALA A 140 -1.00 11.41 -13.34
C ALA A 140 0.33 12.06 -12.98
N LYS A 141 0.83 12.94 -13.87
CA LYS A 141 2.06 13.74 -13.61
C LYS A 141 1.79 14.93 -12.67
N GLN A 142 0.54 15.34 -12.55
CA GLN A 142 0.05 16.41 -11.68
C GLN A 142 -1.15 15.91 -10.87
N PRO A 143 -1.43 16.48 -9.69
CA PRO A 143 -2.60 16.09 -8.91
C PRO A 143 -3.87 16.46 -9.66
N LEU A 144 -4.79 15.50 -9.79
CA LEU A 144 -6.09 15.73 -10.42
C LEU A 144 -7.11 16.02 -9.31
N LEU A 145 -7.91 17.08 -9.50
CA LEU A 145 -8.99 17.44 -8.57
C LEU A 145 -10.32 16.76 -8.95
N GLN A 146 -10.46 16.37 -10.20
CA GLN A 146 -11.66 15.75 -10.76
C GLN A 146 -11.28 14.73 -11.82
N MET A 147 -12.17 13.78 -12.07
CA MET A 147 -12.00 12.80 -13.14
C MET A 147 -12.02 13.49 -14.51
N PRO A 148 -10.99 13.31 -15.35
CA PRO A 148 -11.04 13.74 -16.74
C PRO A 148 -12.18 13.05 -17.49
N SER A 149 -12.98 13.81 -18.24
CA SER A 149 -14.15 13.30 -18.98
C SER A 149 -13.80 12.18 -19.96
N GLU A 150 -12.60 12.23 -20.54
CA GLU A 150 -12.08 11.24 -21.47
C GLU A 150 -11.87 9.88 -20.80
N LEU A 151 -11.54 9.86 -19.51
CA LEU A 151 -11.39 8.64 -18.72
C LEU A 151 -12.73 8.15 -18.15
N ALA A 152 -13.68 9.05 -17.92
CA ALA A 152 -14.97 8.69 -17.36
C ALA A 152 -15.73 7.66 -18.21
N SER A 153 -15.60 7.74 -19.53
CA SER A 153 -16.28 6.84 -20.49
C SER A 153 -15.72 5.42 -20.46
N SER A 154 -14.49 5.23 -19.98
CA SER A 154 -13.86 3.92 -19.90
C SER A 154 -13.96 3.28 -18.52
N LEU A 155 -14.59 3.95 -17.54
CA LEU A 155 -14.63 3.46 -16.17
C LEU A 155 -15.33 2.10 -16.07
N VAL A 156 -14.74 1.24 -15.24
CA VAL A 156 -15.36 -0.01 -14.85
C VAL A 156 -16.62 0.31 -14.04
N THR A 157 -17.74 -0.31 -14.44
CA THR A 157 -19.01 -0.19 -13.74
C THR A 157 -19.22 -1.40 -12.84
N LEU A 158 -19.36 -1.15 -11.55
CA LEU A 158 -19.71 -2.15 -10.56
C LEU A 158 -21.24 -2.22 -10.40
N PRO A 159 -21.78 -3.36 -9.96
CA PRO A 159 -23.17 -3.44 -9.52
C PRO A 159 -23.44 -2.38 -8.44
N ALA A 160 -24.63 -1.80 -8.44
CA ALA A 160 -25.05 -0.95 -7.32
C ALA A 160 -25.04 -1.78 -6.02
N LEU A 161 -24.55 -1.18 -4.93
CA LEU A 161 -24.67 -1.75 -3.59
C LEU A 161 -26.15 -2.07 -3.34
N GLN A 162 -26.46 -3.36 -3.19
CA GLN A 162 -27.78 -3.75 -2.73
C GLN A 162 -27.87 -3.30 -1.27
N ALA A 163 -28.78 -2.38 -0.97
CA ALA A 163 -29.10 -2.06 0.41
C ALA A 163 -29.58 -3.36 1.07
N GLU A 164 -28.83 -3.84 2.07
CA GLU A 164 -29.26 -4.96 2.90
C GLU A 164 -30.69 -4.65 3.43
N PRO A 165 -31.64 -5.59 3.32
CA PRO A 165 -32.97 -5.38 3.88
C PRO A 165 -32.84 -5.13 5.38
N THR A 166 -33.37 -4.00 5.84
CA THR A 166 -33.30 -3.49 7.23
C THR A 166 -33.92 -4.43 8.29
N GLU A 167 -34.41 -5.62 7.96
CA GLU A 167 -35.31 -6.38 8.83
C GLU A 167 -34.67 -7.37 9.82
N GLU A 168 -33.36 -7.65 9.79
CA GLU A 168 -32.77 -8.72 10.63
C GLU A 168 -31.78 -8.27 11.71
N ARG A 169 -31.94 -7.05 12.24
CA ARG A 169 -31.22 -6.58 13.46
C ARG A 169 -32.11 -6.43 14.70
N ALA A 170 -33.37 -6.87 14.64
CA ALA A 170 -34.33 -6.76 15.75
C ALA A 170 -34.83 -8.11 16.28
N ARG A 171 -33.99 -9.15 16.28
CA ARG A 171 -34.27 -10.41 16.99
C ARG A 171 -33.08 -10.85 17.84
#